data_AF-A0A1M7YT31-F1
#
_entry.id   AF-A0A1M7YT31-F1
#
_cell.length_a   1.000
_cell.length_b   1.000
_cell.length_c   1.000
_cell.angle_alpha   90.00
_cell.angle_beta   90.00
_cell.angle_gamma   90.00
#
_symmetry.space_group_name_H-M   'P 1'
#
loop_
_entity.id
_entity.type
_entity.pdbx_description
1 polymer ?
#
loop_
_entity_poly.entity_id
_entity_poly.type
_entity_poly.pdbx_seq_one_letter_code
_entity_poly.pdbx_strand_id
1 'polypeptide(L)'
;MKNSLYGNVSVSVALCVSLTPAFASAGPDTSRIINGTQAAKGDWPFMTAVISEGSDAYQGQFCGASFIGGRYVLTASHCVNKMSPDDIEVSVGIHDLSNEDTEGQRVGVQAIYMHEDYNANTFSNDIAIIELKQELTSTSVELATNSLVDSLEASNPDLTVMGWGNLSTTTNDYPNILYQVDVPYVDRSTCQNIGGSYSTVGEDAICAGYAEGGKDSCQGDSGGPLLYNDNGTYKQVGIVSWGIGCAQSNAYGVYANAGYFNQGWITEKTDGVSYTQNKYYTNSDATQLTLQFPLRNYSSESFDITNIALPAGFTLTGNTCTSELAQDDTCQLTVQVDVATATASPTSSSTSTTSGSTTVTTTTKRSTITVTTDHSQSSELKMNTSFITTSSSDTTTTTSTKSSSGASLGLGLFAIFAYMSRRKKALDHA
;
A
#
# COMPACT_ATOMS: atom_id res chain seq x y z
N MET A 1 -8.76 -83.22 64.69
CA MET A 1 -10.25 -83.17 64.78
C MET A 1 -10.69 -81.73 64.79
N LYS A 2 -11.78 -81.45 64.05
CA LYS A 2 -12.52 -80.19 63.85
C LYS A 2 -12.17 -79.37 62.59
N ASN A 3 -13.04 -79.59 61.61
CA ASN A 3 -13.38 -78.79 60.44
C ASN A 3 -13.56 -77.29 60.73
N SER A 4 -13.28 -76.45 59.73
CA SER A 4 -14.11 -75.29 59.33
C SER A 4 -13.52 -74.73 58.02
N LEU A 5 -14.14 -75.00 56.87
CA LEU A 5 -15.10 -74.16 56.14
C LEU A 5 -14.44 -73.30 55.06
N TYR A 6 -14.94 -73.52 53.84
CA TYR A 6 -14.59 -72.90 52.57
C TYR A 6 -14.89 -71.39 52.54
N GLY A 7 -14.10 -70.67 51.74
CA GLY A 7 -14.42 -69.31 51.31
C GLY A 7 -13.47 -68.84 50.21
N ASN A 8 -13.79 -69.17 48.96
CA ASN A 8 -13.16 -68.57 47.78
C ASN A 8 -13.45 -67.07 47.78
N VAL A 9 -12.41 -66.24 47.96
CA VAL A 9 -12.50 -64.80 47.74
C VAL A 9 -12.02 -64.52 46.32
N SER A 10 -12.98 -64.24 45.43
CA SER A 10 -12.72 -63.60 44.15
C SER A 10 -12.13 -62.22 44.40
N VAL A 11 -10.86 -62.02 44.06
CA VAL A 11 -10.27 -60.68 43.97
C VAL A 11 -10.64 -60.12 42.61
N SER A 12 -11.71 -59.34 42.57
CA SER A 12 -11.99 -58.46 41.43
C SER A 12 -10.91 -57.38 41.37
N VAL A 13 -10.04 -57.47 40.37
CA VAL A 13 -9.13 -56.38 40.00
C VAL A 13 -10.00 -55.25 39.44
N ALA A 14 -10.37 -54.30 40.28
CA ALA A 14 -10.90 -53.03 39.83
C ALA A 14 -9.73 -52.23 39.23
N LEU A 15 -9.59 -52.29 37.90
CA LEU A 15 -8.72 -51.41 37.15
C LEU A 15 -9.30 -49.99 37.25
N CYS A 16 -8.87 -49.26 38.28
CA CYS A 16 -9.22 -47.85 38.44
C CYS A 16 -8.42 -47.08 37.39
N VAL A 17 -8.96 -46.96 36.18
CA VAL A 17 -8.45 -46.02 35.18
C VAL A 17 -8.78 -44.63 35.71
N SER A 18 -7.86 -44.07 36.48
CA SER A 18 -7.85 -42.64 36.76
C SER A 18 -7.62 -41.94 35.43
N LEU A 19 -8.71 -41.46 34.82
CA LEU A 19 -8.68 -40.41 33.81
C LEU A 19 -8.12 -39.16 34.50
N THR A 20 -6.80 -39.06 34.58
CA THR A 20 -6.14 -37.78 34.73
C THR A 20 -6.49 -37.01 33.46
N PRO A 21 -7.15 -35.84 33.54
CA PRO A 21 -7.19 -34.96 32.38
C PRO A 21 -5.74 -34.67 32.03
N ALA A 22 -5.30 -35.19 30.88
CA ALA A 22 -4.11 -34.69 30.23
C ALA A 22 -4.46 -33.25 29.86
N PHE A 23 -4.09 -32.32 30.75
CA PHE A 23 -3.90 -30.95 30.33
C PHE A 23 -2.76 -31.01 29.32
N ALA A 24 -3.13 -31.12 28.04
CA ALA A 24 -2.26 -30.67 26.98
C ALA A 24 -1.93 -29.23 27.36
N SER A 25 -0.68 -29.01 27.76
CA SER A 25 -0.09 -27.69 27.77
C SER A 25 -0.28 -27.15 26.37
N ALA A 26 -1.28 -26.29 26.18
CA ALA A 26 -1.24 -25.34 25.10
C ALA A 26 0.12 -24.66 25.25
N GLY A 27 1.00 -24.82 24.26
CA GLY A 27 2.25 -24.08 24.22
C GLY A 27 1.93 -22.59 24.30
N PRO A 28 2.93 -21.73 24.60
CA PRO A 28 2.71 -20.31 24.47
C PRO A 28 2.32 -20.03 23.01
N ASP A 29 1.05 -19.70 22.77
CA ASP A 29 0.56 -19.21 21.48
C ASP A 29 1.31 -17.91 21.18
N THR A 30 2.16 -17.95 20.17
CA THR A 30 2.89 -16.79 19.65
C THR A 30 2.42 -16.53 18.23
N SER A 31 1.58 -15.51 18.01
CA SER A 31 1.35 -14.95 16.68
C SER A 31 0.97 -13.46 16.76
N ARG A 32 1.45 -12.50 15.95
CA ARG A 32 2.03 -12.45 14.58
C ARG A 32 0.99 -12.49 13.43
N ILE A 33 0.71 -11.32 12.82
CA ILE A 33 -0.60 -10.72 12.50
C ILE A 33 -1.42 -10.83 13.79
N ILE A 34 -2.10 -9.82 14.30
CA ILE A 34 -2.52 -9.95 15.71
C ILE A 34 -3.45 -11.18 15.82
N ASN A 35 -3.00 -12.24 16.51
CA ASN A 35 -3.58 -13.59 16.48
C ASN A 35 -3.80 -14.27 15.09
N GLY A 36 -2.88 -14.12 14.13
CA GLY A 36 -2.85 -14.81 12.83
C GLY A 36 -2.06 -16.12 12.82
N THR A 37 -1.88 -16.72 11.63
CA THR A 37 -1.05 -17.93 11.43
C THR A 37 -0.11 -17.73 10.26
N GLN A 38 1.06 -18.39 10.29
CA GLN A 38 1.96 -18.41 9.15
C GLN A 38 1.26 -19.05 7.94
N ALA A 39 1.31 -18.38 6.79
CA ALA A 39 0.81 -18.96 5.54
C ALA A 39 1.72 -20.12 5.10
N ALA A 40 1.22 -21.09 4.34
CA ALA A 40 2.11 -22.08 3.73
C ALA A 40 2.74 -21.49 2.46
N LYS A 41 3.98 -21.88 2.17
CA LYS A 41 4.65 -21.51 0.93
C LYS A 41 3.83 -22.03 -0.26
N GLY A 42 3.45 -21.11 -1.15
CA GLY A 42 2.68 -21.40 -2.35
C GLY A 42 1.17 -21.22 -2.23
N ASP A 43 0.63 -20.93 -1.04
CA ASP A 43 -0.80 -20.64 -0.87
C ASP A 43 -1.21 -19.35 -1.60
N TRP A 44 -0.32 -18.35 -1.60
CA TRP A 44 -0.58 -17.00 -2.10
C TRP A 44 0.44 -16.56 -3.16
N PRO A 45 0.47 -17.21 -4.34
CA PRO A 45 1.52 -16.96 -5.35
C PRO A 45 1.43 -15.58 -6.02
N PHE A 46 0.35 -14.84 -5.80
CA PHE A 46 0.17 -13.46 -6.24
C PHE A 46 0.60 -12.43 -5.20
N MET A 47 0.90 -12.85 -3.96
CA MET A 47 1.29 -11.91 -2.91
C MET A 47 2.57 -11.19 -3.33
N THR A 48 2.57 -9.87 -3.23
CA THR A 48 3.63 -9.04 -3.78
C THR A 48 4.15 -8.09 -2.69
N ALA A 49 5.47 -8.04 -2.51
CA ALA A 49 6.10 -7.05 -1.64
C ALA A 49 6.41 -5.79 -2.44
N VAL A 50 6.09 -4.61 -1.91
CA VAL A 50 6.57 -3.32 -2.44
C VAL A 50 7.82 -2.93 -1.64
N ILE A 51 8.93 -2.76 -2.34
CA ILE A 51 10.28 -2.68 -1.78
C ILE A 51 10.91 -1.36 -2.24
N SER A 52 11.63 -0.69 -1.34
CA SER A 52 12.46 0.46 -1.71
C SER A 52 13.57 0.04 -2.70
N GLU A 53 13.78 0.81 -3.76
CA GLU A 53 14.79 0.50 -4.79
C GLU A 53 16.17 0.21 -4.15
N GLY A 54 16.81 -0.88 -4.62
CA GLY A 54 18.16 -1.26 -4.20
C GLY A 54 18.30 -1.79 -2.77
N SER A 55 17.20 -1.90 -2.03
CA SER A 55 17.19 -2.50 -0.69
C SER A 55 16.99 -4.02 -0.75
N ASP A 56 17.52 -4.75 0.22
CA ASP A 56 17.11 -6.15 0.47
C ASP A 56 15.59 -6.25 0.69
N ALA A 57 14.94 -7.34 0.29
CA ALA A 57 13.49 -7.47 0.38
C ALA A 57 12.97 -7.37 1.82
N TYR A 58 13.63 -8.01 2.79
CA TYR A 58 13.19 -7.95 4.19
C TYR A 58 13.36 -6.55 4.80
N GLN A 59 14.47 -5.87 4.53
CA GLN A 59 14.70 -4.52 5.06
C GLN A 59 13.95 -3.42 4.29
N GLY A 60 13.72 -3.63 3.00
CA GLY A 60 13.19 -2.63 2.08
C GLY A 60 11.68 -2.70 1.90
N GLN A 61 11.03 -3.79 2.33
CA GLN A 61 9.58 -3.91 2.27
C GLN A 61 8.91 -2.87 3.17
N PHE A 62 7.93 -2.18 2.61
CA PHE A 62 7.17 -1.16 3.35
C PHE A 62 5.66 -1.25 3.13
N CYS A 63 5.22 -1.88 2.04
CA CYS A 63 3.82 -2.19 1.77
C CYS A 63 3.66 -3.58 1.15
N GLY A 64 2.46 -4.13 1.27
CA GLY A 64 2.00 -5.26 0.48
C GLY A 64 1.33 -4.80 -0.81
N ALA A 65 1.11 -5.77 -1.69
CA ALA A 65 0.40 -5.61 -2.95
C ALA A 65 -0.05 -6.99 -3.45
N SER A 66 -0.83 -7.01 -4.53
CA SER A 66 -1.23 -8.24 -5.23
C SER A 66 -0.93 -8.15 -6.73
N PHE A 67 -0.39 -9.21 -7.30
CA PHE A 67 -0.22 -9.32 -8.74
C PHE A 67 -1.56 -9.67 -9.39
N ILE A 68 -2.02 -8.82 -10.32
CA ILE A 68 -3.31 -8.95 -10.99
C ILE A 68 -3.18 -9.37 -12.47
N GLY A 69 -1.95 -9.67 -12.92
CA GLY A 69 -1.67 -10.25 -14.23
C GLY A 69 -0.87 -9.33 -15.15
N GLY A 70 -0.20 -9.94 -16.13
CA GLY A 70 0.60 -9.24 -17.12
C GLY A 70 1.68 -8.35 -16.49
N ARG A 71 1.46 -7.04 -16.53
CA ARG A 71 2.38 -6.01 -16.02
C ARG A 71 1.85 -5.29 -14.79
N TYR A 72 0.79 -5.77 -14.15
CA TYR A 72 0.04 -4.96 -13.20
C TYR A 72 0.02 -5.56 -11.79
N VAL A 73 0.31 -4.69 -10.83
CA VAL A 73 0.25 -4.95 -9.40
C VAL A 73 -0.71 -3.94 -8.78
N LEU A 74 -1.62 -4.42 -7.93
CA LEU A 74 -2.62 -3.64 -7.23
C LEU A 74 -2.15 -3.37 -5.78
N THR A 75 -2.19 -2.12 -5.35
CA THR A 75 -1.82 -1.70 -3.99
C THR A 75 -2.64 -0.48 -3.55
N ALA A 76 -2.33 0.10 -2.40
CA ALA A 76 -2.97 1.31 -1.90
C ALA A 76 -2.26 2.58 -2.41
N SER A 77 -3.02 3.65 -2.66
CA SER A 77 -2.46 4.94 -3.07
C SER A 77 -1.52 5.52 -2.00
N HIS A 78 -1.83 5.35 -0.72
CA HIS A 78 -0.99 5.86 0.37
C HIS A 78 0.40 5.22 0.42
N CYS A 79 0.56 4.00 -0.11
CA CYS A 79 1.85 3.33 -0.21
C CYS A 79 2.79 4.02 -1.19
N VAL A 80 2.26 4.56 -2.30
CA VAL A 80 3.05 5.11 -3.41
C VAL A 80 2.90 6.62 -3.56
N ASN A 81 2.17 7.26 -2.65
CA ASN A 81 1.94 8.70 -2.68
C ASN A 81 3.25 9.47 -2.60
N LYS A 82 3.49 10.36 -3.57
CA LYS A 82 4.71 11.17 -3.70
C LYS A 82 5.98 10.35 -3.99
N MET A 83 5.84 9.11 -4.44
CA MET A 83 6.96 8.30 -4.94
C MET A 83 7.06 8.39 -6.47
N SER A 84 8.26 8.17 -6.99
CA SER A 84 8.54 7.97 -8.40
C SER A 84 8.70 6.47 -8.70
N PRO A 85 8.46 6.01 -9.94
CA PRO A 85 8.69 4.62 -10.32
C PRO A 85 10.10 4.09 -9.98
N ASP A 86 11.13 4.93 -10.10
CA ASP A 86 12.50 4.53 -9.81
C ASP A 86 12.81 4.46 -8.30
N ASP A 87 11.92 4.95 -7.42
CA ASP A 87 12.12 4.86 -5.96
C ASP A 87 11.77 3.46 -5.41
N ILE A 88 11.10 2.61 -6.21
CA ILE A 88 10.53 1.35 -5.77
C ILE A 88 10.73 0.20 -6.77
N GLU A 89 10.75 -1.00 -6.24
CA GLU A 89 10.65 -2.26 -6.96
C GLU A 89 9.56 -3.11 -6.31
N VAL A 90 9.13 -4.16 -7.00
CA VAL A 90 8.21 -5.15 -6.43
C VAL A 90 8.81 -6.55 -6.50
N SER A 91 8.39 -7.42 -5.59
CA SER A 91 8.72 -8.85 -5.64
C SER A 91 7.43 -9.67 -5.65
N VAL A 92 7.08 -10.21 -6.82
CA VAL A 92 5.82 -10.92 -7.06
C VAL A 92 5.95 -12.39 -6.68
N GLY A 93 5.04 -12.92 -5.85
CA GLY A 93 4.99 -14.32 -5.44
C GLY A 93 6.02 -14.71 -4.37
N ILE A 94 6.53 -13.72 -3.63
CA ILE A 94 7.44 -13.95 -2.51
C ILE A 94 6.66 -14.40 -1.28
N HIS A 95 7.21 -15.35 -0.51
CA HIS A 95 6.60 -15.85 0.72
C HIS A 95 7.50 -15.55 1.94
N ASP A 96 8.79 -15.80 1.83
CA ASP A 96 9.81 -15.43 2.80
C ASP A 96 10.71 -14.32 2.25
N LEU A 97 10.59 -13.12 2.84
CA LEU A 97 11.37 -11.93 2.45
C LEU A 97 12.88 -12.12 2.61
N SER A 98 13.34 -13.07 3.43
CA SER A 98 14.77 -13.40 3.58
C SER A 98 15.29 -14.37 2.52
N ASN A 99 14.43 -14.89 1.63
CA ASN A 99 14.75 -15.91 0.64
C ASN A 99 14.39 -15.47 -0.80
N GLU A 100 14.35 -14.17 -1.09
CA GLU A 100 14.02 -13.59 -2.42
C GLU A 100 14.86 -14.18 -3.57
N ASP A 101 16.13 -14.52 -3.34
CA ASP A 101 16.98 -15.13 -4.38
C ASP A 101 16.42 -16.46 -4.92
N THR A 102 15.54 -17.11 -4.17
CA THR A 102 14.91 -18.40 -4.51
C THR A 102 13.39 -18.36 -4.52
N GLU A 103 12.80 -17.22 -4.15
CA GLU A 103 11.36 -17.00 -4.02
C GLU A 103 10.96 -15.65 -4.63
N GLY A 104 9.79 -15.62 -5.25
CA GLY A 104 9.30 -14.41 -5.88
C GLY A 104 10.09 -13.99 -7.12
N GLN A 105 9.65 -12.89 -7.71
CA GLN A 105 10.23 -12.31 -8.90
C GLN A 105 10.34 -10.81 -8.73
N ARG A 106 11.58 -10.33 -8.53
CA ARG A 106 11.87 -8.90 -8.39
C ARG A 106 11.85 -8.18 -9.73
N VAL A 107 11.09 -7.10 -9.82
CA VAL A 107 10.89 -6.32 -11.05
C VAL A 107 10.82 -4.83 -10.72
N GLY A 108 11.48 -4.02 -11.54
CA GLY A 108 11.37 -2.55 -11.45
C GLY A 108 10.05 -2.02 -11.97
N VAL A 109 9.68 -0.82 -11.52
CA VAL A 109 8.40 -0.17 -11.84
C VAL A 109 8.53 0.77 -13.04
N GLN A 110 7.62 0.64 -14.01
CA GLN A 110 7.52 1.48 -15.21
C GLN A 110 6.70 2.74 -14.93
N ALA A 111 5.55 2.58 -14.27
CA ALA A 111 4.64 3.67 -13.97
C ALA A 111 3.84 3.38 -12.70
N ILE A 112 3.33 4.44 -12.08
CA ILE A 112 2.46 4.38 -10.91
C ILE A 112 1.21 5.18 -11.24
N TYR A 113 0.05 4.55 -11.12
CA TYR A 113 -1.26 5.15 -11.31
C TYR A 113 -2.00 5.17 -9.97
N MET A 114 -2.15 6.34 -9.39
CA MET A 114 -2.98 6.57 -8.20
C MET A 114 -4.37 7.02 -8.64
N HIS A 115 -5.39 6.70 -7.84
CA HIS A 115 -6.73 7.23 -8.12
C HIS A 115 -6.71 8.76 -8.11
N GLU A 116 -7.33 9.37 -9.12
CA GLU A 116 -7.31 10.81 -9.36
C GLU A 116 -7.87 11.60 -8.16
N ASP A 117 -8.88 11.02 -7.50
CA ASP A 117 -9.56 11.57 -6.33
C ASP A 117 -9.03 11.02 -4.99
N TYR A 118 -7.84 10.41 -4.97
CA TYR A 118 -7.21 9.98 -3.72
C TYR A 118 -7.00 11.16 -2.76
N ASN A 119 -7.48 11.00 -1.53
CA ASN A 119 -7.34 12.01 -0.48
C ASN A 119 -6.54 11.48 0.70
N ALA A 120 -5.29 11.95 0.83
CA ALA A 120 -4.38 11.51 1.89
C ALA A 120 -4.82 11.87 3.34
N ASN A 121 -5.83 12.73 3.52
CA ASN A 121 -6.35 13.05 4.86
C ASN A 121 -7.47 12.11 5.29
N THR A 122 -8.31 11.66 4.34
CA THR A 122 -9.47 10.80 4.61
C THR A 122 -9.25 9.36 4.18
N PHE A 123 -8.18 9.08 3.44
CA PHE A 123 -7.93 7.81 2.74
C PHE A 123 -9.06 7.41 1.78
N SER A 124 -9.85 8.38 1.32
CA SER A 124 -10.84 8.12 0.27
C SER A 124 -10.12 7.81 -1.04
N ASN A 125 -10.66 6.85 -1.78
CA ASN A 125 -10.10 6.34 -3.04
C ASN A 125 -8.65 5.84 -2.91
N ASP A 126 -8.35 5.11 -1.83
CA ASP A 126 -7.00 4.63 -1.52
C ASP A 126 -6.59 3.38 -2.32
N ILE A 127 -6.47 3.55 -3.64
CA ILE A 127 -6.12 2.49 -4.58
C ILE A 127 -5.06 2.99 -5.58
N ALA A 128 -4.12 2.13 -5.94
CA ALA A 128 -3.11 2.39 -6.96
C ALA A 128 -2.78 1.13 -7.78
N ILE A 129 -2.42 1.35 -9.04
CA ILE A 129 -1.80 0.35 -9.92
C ILE A 129 -0.32 0.69 -10.08
N ILE A 130 0.52 -0.32 -9.90
CA ILE A 130 1.93 -0.30 -10.25
C ILE A 130 2.07 -1.07 -11.57
N GLU A 131 2.57 -0.41 -12.60
CA GLU A 131 2.92 -1.02 -13.88
C GLU A 131 4.39 -1.47 -13.86
N LEU A 132 4.67 -2.70 -14.24
CA LEU A 132 5.99 -3.31 -14.22
C LEU A 132 6.77 -3.05 -15.53
N LYS A 133 8.09 -2.87 -15.42
CA LYS A 133 9.00 -2.76 -16.59
C LYS A 133 8.94 -4.01 -17.48
N GLN A 134 8.55 -5.16 -16.94
CA GLN A 134 8.43 -6.42 -17.64
C GLN A 134 7.10 -7.12 -17.32
N GLU A 135 6.54 -7.78 -18.32
CA GLU A 135 5.38 -8.68 -18.16
C GLU A 135 5.78 -9.99 -17.50
N LEU A 136 4.96 -10.44 -16.54
CA LEU A 136 5.16 -11.66 -15.80
C LEU A 136 4.12 -12.71 -16.15
N THR A 137 4.55 -13.97 -16.11
CA THR A 137 3.68 -15.15 -16.27
C THR A 137 3.36 -15.80 -14.92
N SER A 138 3.57 -15.08 -13.81
CA SER A 138 3.25 -15.52 -12.45
C SER A 138 1.74 -15.70 -12.27
N THR A 139 1.33 -16.44 -11.24
CA THR A 139 -0.10 -16.60 -10.92
C THR A 139 -0.66 -15.27 -10.42
N SER A 140 -1.70 -14.76 -11.08
CA SER A 140 -2.43 -13.57 -10.65
C SER A 140 -3.61 -13.93 -9.74
N VAL A 141 -4.02 -12.97 -8.91
CA VAL A 141 -5.29 -13.04 -8.17
C VAL A 141 -6.47 -12.65 -9.07
N GLU A 142 -7.62 -13.28 -8.87
CA GLU A 142 -8.88 -12.83 -9.48
C GLU A 142 -9.46 -11.66 -8.69
N LEU A 143 -9.82 -10.57 -9.36
CA LEU A 143 -10.52 -9.45 -8.71
C LEU A 143 -12.01 -9.71 -8.63
N ALA A 144 -12.61 -9.41 -7.47
CA ALA A 144 -14.06 -9.46 -7.32
C ALA A 144 -14.76 -8.43 -8.23
N THR A 145 -15.99 -8.74 -8.63
CA THR A 145 -16.89 -7.73 -9.19
C THR A 145 -17.55 -6.94 -8.06
N ASN A 146 -18.01 -5.72 -8.32
CA ASN A 146 -18.74 -4.96 -7.29
C ASN A 146 -19.98 -5.71 -6.82
N SER A 147 -20.73 -6.35 -7.73
CA SER A 147 -21.91 -7.14 -7.35
C SER A 147 -21.57 -8.29 -6.41
N LEU A 148 -20.38 -8.89 -6.52
CA LEU A 148 -19.91 -9.89 -5.56
C LEU A 148 -19.67 -9.23 -4.19
N VAL A 149 -18.93 -8.11 -4.15
CA VAL A 149 -18.66 -7.40 -2.89
C VAL A 149 -19.95 -6.93 -2.21
N ASP A 150 -20.89 -6.36 -2.96
CA ASP A 150 -22.20 -5.94 -2.44
C ASP A 150 -22.98 -7.11 -1.80
N SER A 151 -22.83 -8.32 -2.35
CA SER A 151 -23.49 -9.52 -1.80
C SER A 151 -22.91 -9.98 -0.45
N LEU A 152 -21.68 -9.57 -0.12
CA LEU A 152 -21.04 -9.91 1.16
C LEU A 152 -21.69 -9.17 2.33
N GLU A 153 -22.24 -7.97 2.10
CA GLU A 153 -22.98 -7.21 3.12
C GLU A 153 -24.14 -7.99 3.74
N ALA A 154 -24.75 -8.90 2.98
CA ALA A 154 -25.87 -9.71 3.45
C ALA A 154 -25.43 -10.98 4.21
N SER A 155 -24.20 -11.46 3.98
CA SER A 155 -23.73 -12.76 4.46
C SER A 155 -22.68 -12.68 5.56
N ASN A 156 -22.04 -11.51 5.73
CA ASN A 156 -20.96 -11.26 6.70
C ASN A 156 -19.93 -12.42 6.77
N PRO A 157 -19.33 -12.82 5.63
CA PRO A 157 -18.43 -13.96 5.59
C PRO A 157 -17.09 -13.65 6.26
N ASP A 158 -16.35 -14.71 6.60
CA ASP A 158 -14.93 -14.58 6.92
C ASP A 158 -14.13 -14.24 5.65
N LEU A 159 -13.20 -13.30 5.80
CA LEU A 159 -12.29 -12.82 4.78
C LEU A 159 -10.85 -13.02 5.24
N THR A 160 -9.96 -13.38 4.32
CA THR A 160 -8.55 -13.62 4.64
C THR A 160 -7.72 -12.40 4.25
N VAL A 161 -6.99 -11.83 5.20
CA VAL A 161 -5.95 -10.81 4.97
C VAL A 161 -4.58 -11.40 5.26
N MET A 162 -3.55 -10.90 4.57
CA MET A 162 -2.19 -11.41 4.68
C MET A 162 -1.13 -10.34 4.46
N GLY A 163 0.06 -10.58 5.01
CA GLY A 163 1.22 -9.74 4.80
C GLY A 163 2.35 -10.01 5.80
N TRP A 164 3.30 -9.09 5.79
CA TRP A 164 4.50 -9.09 6.64
C TRP A 164 4.49 -7.93 7.64
N GLY A 165 3.31 -7.40 7.95
CA GLY A 165 3.14 -6.28 8.85
C GLY A 165 3.46 -6.61 10.30
N ASN A 166 3.47 -5.58 11.13
CA ASN A 166 3.85 -5.67 12.52
C ASN A 166 2.91 -6.60 13.30
N LEU A 167 3.51 -7.45 14.09
CA LEU A 167 2.92 -8.61 14.73
C LEU A 167 2.52 -8.32 16.17
N SER A 168 2.90 -7.14 16.65
CA SER A 168 2.72 -6.67 18.01
C SER A 168 2.11 -5.27 18.00
N THR A 169 1.19 -5.03 18.93
CA THR A 169 0.62 -3.70 19.20
C THR A 169 1.52 -2.81 20.05
N THR A 170 2.62 -3.37 20.57
CA THR A 170 3.46 -2.71 21.58
C THR A 170 4.95 -2.67 21.23
N THR A 171 5.39 -3.48 20.27
CA THR A 171 6.79 -3.61 19.85
C THR A 171 6.88 -3.66 18.33
N ASN A 172 8.05 -3.37 17.77
CA ASN A 172 8.34 -3.58 16.36
C ASN A 172 8.77 -5.03 16.16
N ASP A 173 7.83 -5.86 15.73
CA ASP A 173 8.08 -7.26 15.46
C ASP A 173 7.56 -7.60 14.06
N TYR A 174 8.46 -7.64 13.08
CA TYR A 174 8.12 -7.88 11.67
C TYR A 174 8.58 -9.29 11.28
N PRO A 175 7.79 -10.07 10.52
CA PRO A 175 8.17 -11.42 10.15
C PRO A 175 8.87 -11.36 8.80
N ASN A 176 9.82 -12.24 8.57
CA ASN A 176 10.27 -12.50 7.22
C ASN A 176 9.27 -13.37 6.44
N ILE A 177 8.58 -14.28 7.12
CA ILE A 177 7.62 -15.19 6.50
C ILE A 177 6.22 -14.57 6.46
N LEU A 178 5.48 -14.82 5.38
CA LEU A 178 4.10 -14.35 5.19
C LEU A 178 3.16 -14.93 6.25
N TYR A 179 2.35 -14.07 6.86
CA TYR A 179 1.26 -14.45 7.75
C TYR A 179 -0.11 -14.15 7.13
N GLN A 180 -1.14 -14.82 7.63
CA GLN A 180 -2.53 -14.61 7.26
C GLN A 180 -3.43 -14.65 8.50
N VAL A 181 -4.60 -14.02 8.41
CA VAL A 181 -5.66 -14.12 9.40
C VAL A 181 -7.03 -13.98 8.73
N ASP A 182 -8.01 -14.69 9.28
CA ASP A 182 -9.40 -14.50 8.92
C ASP A 182 -10.07 -13.45 9.81
N VAL A 183 -10.78 -12.52 9.17
CA VAL A 183 -11.55 -11.44 9.78
C VAL A 183 -12.95 -11.39 9.16
N PRO A 184 -14.02 -11.22 9.95
CA PRO A 184 -15.37 -11.18 9.41
C PRO A 184 -15.59 -9.86 8.65
N TYR A 185 -16.33 -9.93 7.55
CA TYR A 185 -16.84 -8.74 6.89
C TYR A 185 -17.78 -7.97 7.83
N VAL A 186 -17.71 -6.64 7.77
CA VAL A 186 -18.53 -5.74 8.55
C VAL A 186 -19.31 -4.85 7.60
N ASP A 187 -20.64 -4.89 7.70
CA ASP A 187 -21.50 -4.03 6.89
C ASP A 187 -21.21 -2.54 7.13
N ARG A 188 -21.35 -1.74 6.06
CA ARG A 188 -20.98 -0.33 6.07
C ARG A 188 -21.68 0.46 7.17
N SER A 189 -22.94 0.14 7.46
CA SER A 189 -23.71 0.85 8.49
C SER A 189 -23.15 0.59 9.89
N THR A 190 -22.80 -0.66 10.20
CA THR A 190 -22.13 -1.04 11.45
C THR A 190 -20.77 -0.37 11.56
N CYS A 191 -20.01 -0.31 10.47
CA CYS A 191 -18.72 0.38 10.45
C CYS A 191 -18.87 1.89 10.73
N GLN A 192 -19.79 2.58 10.03
CA GLN A 192 -20.05 4.00 10.21
C GLN A 192 -20.54 4.36 11.62
N ASN A 193 -21.27 3.45 12.27
CA ASN A 193 -21.80 3.64 13.63
C ASN A 193 -20.71 3.76 14.70
N ILE A 194 -19.46 3.39 14.42
CA ILE A 194 -18.32 3.69 15.31
C ILE A 194 -18.14 5.20 15.49
N GLY A 195 -18.46 5.99 14.46
CA GLY A 195 -18.28 7.44 14.45
C GLY A 195 -16.84 7.87 14.15
N GLY A 196 -16.54 9.17 14.33
CA GLY A 196 -15.24 9.74 13.95
C GLY A 196 -14.95 9.56 12.45
N SER A 197 -13.73 9.16 12.10
CA SER A 197 -13.34 8.92 10.70
C SER A 197 -14.14 7.80 10.02
N TYR A 198 -14.72 6.86 10.77
CA TYR A 198 -15.54 5.80 10.19
C TYR A 198 -16.88 6.32 9.63
N SER A 199 -17.37 7.47 10.13
CA SER A 199 -18.64 8.04 9.68
C SER A 199 -18.65 8.45 8.21
N THR A 200 -17.47 8.57 7.58
CA THR A 200 -17.31 8.95 6.17
C THR A 200 -16.91 7.78 5.26
N VAL A 201 -16.90 6.54 5.75
CA VAL A 201 -16.64 5.36 4.93
C VAL A 201 -17.70 5.25 3.83
N GLY A 202 -17.28 5.36 2.58
CA GLY A 202 -18.14 5.39 1.39
C GLY A 202 -18.20 4.05 0.65
N GLU A 203 -18.66 4.09 -0.60
CA GLU A 203 -18.68 2.92 -1.51
C GLU A 203 -17.26 2.50 -1.94
N ASP A 204 -16.33 3.44 -1.87
CA ASP A 204 -14.90 3.26 -2.16
C ASP A 204 -14.17 2.38 -1.13
N ALA A 205 -14.85 2.00 -0.05
CA ALA A 205 -14.28 1.20 1.02
C ALA A 205 -15.26 0.15 1.60
N ILE A 206 -14.68 -0.88 2.20
CA ILE A 206 -15.35 -1.92 2.99
C ILE A 206 -14.63 -2.07 4.34
N CYS A 207 -15.33 -2.62 5.33
CA CYS A 207 -14.77 -2.85 6.66
C CYS A 207 -14.72 -4.35 6.97
N ALA A 208 -13.71 -4.78 7.71
CA ALA A 208 -13.61 -6.13 8.23
C ALA A 208 -12.89 -6.15 9.59
N GLY A 209 -13.28 -7.07 10.46
CA GLY A 209 -12.68 -7.23 11.78
C GLY A 209 -13.68 -7.58 12.87
N TYR A 210 -13.17 -8.05 14.00
CA TYR A 210 -13.99 -8.38 15.17
C TYR A 210 -14.26 -7.12 16.00
N ALA A 211 -15.50 -6.97 16.51
CA ALA A 211 -15.86 -5.82 17.36
C ALA A 211 -15.05 -5.80 18.67
N GLU A 212 -14.71 -6.98 19.19
CA GLU A 212 -13.85 -7.17 20.35
C GLU A 212 -12.38 -6.82 20.06
N GLY A 213 -12.01 -6.65 18.79
CA GLY A 213 -10.64 -6.54 18.34
C GLY A 213 -9.92 -7.88 18.42
N GLY A 214 -8.62 -7.84 18.73
CA GLY A 214 -7.79 -9.04 18.90
C GLY A 214 -7.31 -9.69 17.60
N LYS A 215 -7.86 -9.36 16.43
CA LYS A 215 -7.31 -9.76 15.12
C LYS A 215 -7.36 -8.62 14.13
N ASP A 216 -6.25 -8.36 13.44
CA ASP A 216 -6.15 -7.28 12.47
C ASP A 216 -4.88 -7.35 11.62
N SER A 217 -4.94 -6.73 10.44
CA SER A 217 -3.77 -6.28 9.69
C SER A 217 -3.08 -5.12 10.42
N CYS A 218 -1.78 -4.90 10.19
CA CYS A 218 -1.03 -3.87 10.90
C CYS A 218 0.02 -3.20 10.01
N GLN A 219 0.89 -2.36 10.61
CA GLN A 219 1.87 -1.57 9.86
C GLN A 219 2.73 -2.48 8.98
N GLY A 220 2.80 -2.24 7.67
CA GLY A 220 3.53 -3.08 6.72
C GLY A 220 2.64 -4.02 5.89
N ASP A 221 1.38 -4.26 6.31
CA ASP A 221 0.37 -4.97 5.51
C ASP A 221 -0.38 -4.05 4.54
N SER A 222 -0.27 -2.72 4.73
CA SER A 222 -0.83 -1.69 3.87
C SER A 222 -0.66 -2.01 2.39
N GLY A 223 -1.73 -1.88 1.59
CA GLY A 223 -1.74 -2.23 0.18
C GLY A 223 -1.90 -3.72 -0.12
N GLY A 224 -1.79 -4.60 0.87
CA GLY A 224 -2.00 -6.05 0.74
C GLY A 224 -3.47 -6.41 0.43
N PRO A 225 -3.71 -7.63 -0.07
CA PRO A 225 -5.05 -8.06 -0.46
C PRO A 225 -5.92 -8.50 0.73
N LEU A 226 -7.21 -8.18 0.66
CA LEU A 226 -8.28 -8.84 1.43
C LEU A 226 -9.05 -9.77 0.49
N LEU A 227 -9.13 -11.06 0.84
CA LEU A 227 -9.64 -12.11 -0.02
C LEU A 227 -10.94 -12.71 0.51
N TYR A 228 -11.84 -13.02 -0.41
CA TYR A 228 -13.03 -13.84 -0.17
C TYR A 228 -12.86 -15.21 -0.83
N ASN A 229 -13.19 -16.28 -0.10
CA ASN A 229 -13.20 -17.63 -0.63
C ASN A 229 -14.56 -17.93 -1.29
N ASP A 230 -14.63 -17.72 -2.61
CA ASP A 230 -15.81 -18.07 -3.41
C ASP A 230 -15.73 -19.54 -3.83
N ASN A 231 -16.25 -20.42 -2.98
CA ASN A 231 -16.39 -21.86 -3.24
C ASN A 231 -15.07 -22.55 -3.66
N GLY A 232 -13.96 -22.19 -3.02
CA GLY A 232 -12.62 -22.73 -3.29
C GLY A 232 -11.77 -21.84 -4.20
N THR A 233 -12.31 -20.75 -4.74
CA THR A 233 -11.57 -19.76 -5.53
C THR A 233 -11.43 -18.48 -4.73
N TYR A 234 -10.20 -18.08 -4.42
CA TYR A 234 -9.97 -16.82 -3.73
C TYR A 234 -10.06 -15.63 -4.70
N LYS A 235 -10.90 -14.66 -4.36
CA LYS A 235 -11.05 -13.40 -5.09
C LYS A 235 -10.71 -12.24 -4.19
N GLN A 236 -9.97 -11.26 -4.71
CA GLN A 236 -9.65 -10.06 -3.96
C GLN A 236 -10.85 -9.11 -3.94
N VAL A 237 -11.34 -8.84 -2.74
CA VAL A 237 -12.48 -7.95 -2.47
C VAL A 237 -12.06 -6.61 -1.91
N GLY A 238 -10.85 -6.52 -1.34
CA GLY A 238 -10.33 -5.26 -0.82
C GLY A 238 -8.80 -5.14 -0.85
N ILE A 239 -8.35 -3.94 -0.51
CA ILE A 239 -6.95 -3.54 -0.37
C ILE A 239 -6.76 -2.92 1.01
N VAL A 240 -5.82 -3.41 1.83
CA VAL A 240 -5.55 -2.87 3.18
C VAL A 240 -5.26 -1.37 3.09
N SER A 241 -6.06 -0.54 3.76
CA SER A 241 -5.97 0.92 3.66
C SER A 241 -5.64 1.58 5.00
N TRP A 242 -6.53 1.53 5.99
CA TRP A 242 -6.31 2.15 7.30
C TRP A 242 -7.11 1.48 8.42
N GLY A 243 -6.80 1.84 9.66
CA GLY A 243 -7.49 1.40 10.88
C GLY A 243 -7.07 2.26 12.07
N ILE A 244 -7.84 2.23 13.17
CA ILE A 244 -7.45 2.92 14.42
C ILE A 244 -6.70 1.94 15.33
N GLY A 245 -5.37 2.05 15.31
CA GLY A 245 -4.52 1.04 15.94
C GLY A 245 -4.65 -0.30 15.21
N CYS A 246 -3.96 -1.31 15.72
CA CYS A 246 -4.11 -2.68 15.22
C CYS A 246 -4.84 -3.52 16.27
N ALA A 247 -5.91 -4.19 15.85
CA ALA A 247 -6.71 -5.13 16.67
C ALA A 247 -7.28 -4.52 17.96
N GLN A 248 -7.59 -3.22 17.94
CA GLN A 248 -8.29 -2.57 19.05
C GLN A 248 -9.77 -2.93 19.02
N SER A 249 -10.40 -2.99 20.19
CA SER A 249 -11.85 -3.16 20.26
C SER A 249 -12.56 -1.93 19.66
N ASN A 250 -13.62 -2.18 18.90
CA ASN A 250 -14.40 -1.20 18.15
C ASN A 250 -13.56 -0.37 17.15
N ALA A 251 -12.52 -0.97 16.58
CA ALA A 251 -11.75 -0.41 15.48
C ALA A 251 -11.61 -1.48 14.40
N TYR A 252 -12.47 -1.41 13.38
CA TYR A 252 -12.38 -2.31 12.23
C TYR A 252 -11.25 -1.88 11.30
N GLY A 253 -10.65 -2.84 10.61
CA GLY A 253 -9.82 -2.54 9.45
C GLY A 253 -10.70 -1.99 8.33
N VAL A 254 -10.22 -0.95 7.66
CA VAL A 254 -10.85 -0.36 6.49
C VAL A 254 -9.99 -0.66 5.27
N TYR A 255 -10.65 -1.13 4.22
CA TYR A 255 -10.04 -1.61 3.00
C TYR A 255 -10.65 -0.88 1.81
N ALA A 256 -9.85 -0.46 0.84
CA ALA A 256 -10.40 0.07 -0.40
C ALA A 256 -11.18 -1.04 -1.13
N ASN A 257 -12.36 -0.72 -1.66
CA ASN A 257 -13.27 -1.69 -2.27
C ASN A 257 -12.80 -2.08 -3.68
N ALA A 258 -12.13 -3.23 -3.80
CA ALA A 258 -11.59 -3.67 -5.10
C ALA A 258 -12.70 -3.86 -6.14
N GLY A 259 -13.86 -4.37 -5.73
CA GLY A 259 -15.02 -4.57 -6.62
C GLY A 259 -15.55 -3.27 -7.21
N TYR A 260 -15.62 -2.21 -6.39
CA TYR A 260 -16.04 -0.87 -6.82
C TYR A 260 -15.14 -0.32 -7.92
N PHE A 261 -13.82 -0.37 -7.70
CA PHE A 261 -12.84 0.14 -8.66
C PHE A 261 -12.65 -0.75 -9.90
N ASN A 262 -12.94 -2.04 -9.79
CA ASN A 262 -12.84 -2.98 -10.91
C ASN A 262 -13.87 -2.68 -12.02
N GLN A 263 -14.93 -1.94 -11.73
CA GLN A 263 -15.94 -1.53 -12.72
C GLN A 263 -15.56 -0.24 -13.48
N GLY A 264 -14.31 -0.13 -13.92
CA GLY A 264 -13.86 1.00 -14.74
C GLY A 264 -12.43 1.39 -14.46
N TRP A 265 -12.14 1.87 -13.25
CA TRP A 265 -10.85 2.47 -12.95
C TRP A 265 -9.67 1.49 -13.10
N ILE A 266 -9.78 0.28 -12.53
CA ILE A 266 -8.72 -0.73 -12.69
C ILE A 266 -8.58 -1.11 -14.16
N THR A 267 -9.69 -1.37 -14.86
CA THR A 267 -9.70 -1.69 -16.29
C THR A 267 -9.04 -0.62 -17.13
N GLU A 268 -9.32 0.66 -16.86
CA GLU A 268 -8.71 1.81 -17.53
C GLU A 268 -7.20 1.86 -17.28
N LYS A 269 -6.74 1.74 -16.03
CA LYS A 269 -5.31 1.82 -15.70
C LYS A 269 -4.51 0.57 -16.09
N THR A 270 -5.18 -0.48 -16.55
CA THR A 270 -4.58 -1.76 -16.97
C THR A 270 -4.85 -2.08 -18.44
N ASP A 271 -5.27 -1.10 -19.23
CA ASP A 271 -5.65 -1.27 -20.63
C ASP A 271 -4.46 -1.33 -21.61
N GLY A 272 -3.24 -1.08 -21.12
CA GLY A 272 -2.01 -1.08 -21.92
C GLY A 272 -1.49 0.29 -22.30
N VAL A 273 -2.20 1.39 -22.03
CA VAL A 273 -1.69 2.74 -22.31
C VAL A 273 -0.78 3.21 -21.16
N SER A 274 0.53 3.21 -21.39
CA SER A 274 1.53 3.56 -20.38
C SER A 274 1.94 5.04 -20.46
N TYR A 275 1.93 5.73 -19.33
CA TYR A 275 2.32 7.14 -19.22
C TYR A 275 2.75 7.51 -17.79
N THR A 276 3.43 8.65 -17.65
CA THR A 276 3.75 9.20 -16.32
C THR A 276 2.58 10.01 -15.77
N GLN A 277 1.80 9.43 -14.84
CA GLN A 277 0.67 10.12 -14.22
C GLN A 277 1.08 11.24 -13.26
N ASN A 278 2.12 11.07 -12.45
CA ASN A 278 2.55 12.07 -11.47
C ASN A 278 4.06 12.32 -11.52
N LYS A 279 4.46 13.59 -11.46
CA LYS A 279 5.83 14.03 -11.18
C LYS A 279 5.85 14.97 -9.99
N TYR A 280 6.78 14.75 -9.07
CA TYR A 280 6.91 15.52 -7.84
C TYR A 280 8.22 16.30 -7.79
N TYR A 281 8.15 17.56 -7.37
CA TYR A 281 9.29 18.45 -7.22
C TYR A 281 9.27 19.09 -5.82
N THR A 282 10.16 18.64 -4.95
CA THR A 282 10.22 19.10 -3.55
C THR A 282 11.28 20.17 -3.37
N ASN A 283 10.91 21.32 -2.78
CA ASN A 283 11.79 22.46 -2.49
C ASN A 283 12.67 22.88 -3.68
N SER A 284 12.10 22.85 -4.88
CA SER A 284 12.81 23.22 -6.10
C SER A 284 12.93 24.75 -6.23
N ASP A 285 14.16 25.25 -6.29
CA ASP A 285 14.47 26.66 -6.59
C ASP A 285 14.51 26.96 -8.09
N ALA A 286 14.22 25.96 -8.94
CA ALA A 286 14.22 26.14 -10.39
C ALA A 286 13.16 27.16 -10.82
N THR A 287 13.55 28.12 -11.64
CA THR A 287 12.62 29.06 -12.30
C THR A 287 11.97 28.45 -13.54
N GLN A 288 12.66 27.49 -14.17
CA GLN A 288 12.21 26.79 -15.36
C GLN A 288 12.57 25.30 -15.30
N LEU A 289 11.67 24.44 -15.77
CA LEU A 289 11.90 22.99 -15.91
C LEU A 289 11.64 22.54 -17.35
N THR A 290 12.30 21.47 -17.77
CA THR A 290 11.99 20.74 -19.00
C THR A 290 11.55 19.33 -18.61
N LEU A 291 10.31 19.00 -18.91
CA LEU A 291 9.66 17.74 -18.57
C LEU A 291 9.47 16.90 -19.83
N GLN A 292 9.82 15.62 -19.73
CA GLN A 292 9.49 14.62 -20.74
C GLN A 292 8.39 13.70 -20.23
N PHE A 293 7.35 13.53 -21.03
CA PHE A 293 6.27 12.58 -20.79
C PHE A 293 6.30 11.55 -21.91
N PRO A 294 6.98 10.41 -21.71
CA PRO A 294 6.87 9.30 -22.65
C PRO A 294 5.46 8.70 -22.56
N LEU A 295 4.93 8.32 -23.71
CA LEU A 295 3.73 7.49 -23.83
C LEU A 295 4.11 6.23 -24.59
N ARG A 296 3.59 5.09 -24.15
CA ARG A 296 3.81 3.82 -24.82
C ARG A 296 2.50 3.05 -24.91
N ASN A 297 2.29 2.41 -26.05
CA ASN A 297 1.16 1.50 -26.23
C ASN A 297 1.62 0.06 -26.00
N TYR A 298 1.17 -0.59 -24.93
CA TYR A 298 1.31 -2.04 -24.74
C TYR A 298 0.05 -2.81 -25.16
N SER A 299 -1.05 -2.10 -25.42
CA SER A 299 -2.31 -2.71 -25.83
C SER A 299 -2.23 -3.21 -27.27
N SER A 300 -3.16 -4.09 -27.65
CA SER A 300 -3.33 -4.51 -29.05
C SER A 300 -4.14 -3.51 -29.88
N GLU A 301 -4.75 -2.52 -29.24
CA GLU A 301 -5.55 -1.47 -29.87
C GLU A 301 -4.64 -0.28 -30.19
N SER A 302 -4.42 -0.01 -31.47
CA SER A 302 -3.75 1.22 -31.88
C SER A 302 -4.60 2.44 -31.52
N PHE A 303 -3.96 3.57 -31.19
CA PHE A 303 -4.67 4.81 -30.89
C PHE A 303 -3.90 6.06 -31.33
N ASP A 304 -4.63 7.14 -31.59
CA ASP A 304 -4.14 8.47 -31.88
C ASP A 304 -4.25 9.39 -30.66
N ILE A 305 -3.30 10.33 -30.53
CA ILE A 305 -3.46 11.48 -29.64
C ILE A 305 -4.25 12.56 -30.37
N THR A 306 -5.47 12.82 -29.91
CA THR A 306 -6.40 13.74 -30.58
C THR A 306 -6.32 15.17 -30.05
N ASN A 307 -5.88 15.36 -28.80
CA ASN A 307 -5.74 16.68 -28.19
C ASN A 307 -4.71 16.69 -27.05
N ILE A 308 -4.04 17.84 -26.86
CA ILE A 308 -3.12 18.09 -25.74
C ILE A 308 -3.48 19.44 -25.13
N ALA A 309 -4.04 19.43 -23.92
CA ALA A 309 -4.37 20.63 -23.16
C ALA A 309 -3.30 20.91 -22.09
N LEU A 310 -2.70 22.09 -22.15
CA LEU A 310 -1.66 22.54 -21.21
C LEU A 310 -2.23 23.55 -20.21
N PRO A 311 -1.88 23.46 -18.92
CA PRO A 311 -2.23 24.47 -17.94
C PRO A 311 -1.33 25.71 -18.05
N ALA A 312 -1.70 26.79 -17.34
CA ALA A 312 -0.92 28.02 -17.31
C ALA A 312 0.52 27.75 -16.81
N GLY A 313 1.51 28.37 -17.48
CA GLY A 313 2.93 28.17 -17.20
C GLY A 313 3.55 26.96 -17.88
N PHE A 314 2.80 26.20 -18.68
CA PHE A 314 3.32 25.05 -19.45
C PHE A 314 3.34 25.38 -20.94
N THR A 315 4.39 24.96 -21.65
CA THR A 315 4.55 25.18 -23.09
C THR A 315 5.09 23.91 -23.74
N LEU A 316 4.38 23.37 -24.73
CA LEU A 316 4.84 22.23 -25.52
C LEU A 316 5.98 22.70 -26.45
N THR A 317 7.15 22.10 -26.28
CA THR A 317 8.37 22.45 -27.04
C THR A 317 8.82 21.32 -27.97
N GLY A 318 8.32 20.10 -27.76
CA GLY A 318 8.50 18.97 -28.66
C GLY A 318 7.34 17.99 -28.56
N ASN A 319 6.94 17.43 -29.70
CA ASN A 319 5.91 16.40 -29.80
C ASN A 319 6.31 15.38 -30.86
N THR A 320 6.51 14.13 -30.45
CA THR A 320 6.76 13.00 -31.35
C THR A 320 5.53 12.09 -31.50
N CYS A 321 4.45 12.40 -30.78
CA CYS A 321 3.17 11.70 -30.82
C CYS A 321 2.26 12.28 -31.91
N THR A 322 2.73 12.25 -33.16
CA THR A 322 2.04 12.86 -34.31
C THR A 322 1.41 11.84 -35.27
N SER A 323 1.64 10.56 -35.01
CA SER A 323 1.08 9.43 -35.75
C SER A 323 0.41 8.48 -34.78
N GLU A 324 -0.44 7.62 -35.33
CA GLU A 324 -1.03 6.49 -34.63
C GLU A 324 0.06 5.69 -33.90
N LEU A 325 -0.21 5.33 -32.65
CA LEU A 325 0.64 4.49 -31.82
C LEU A 325 0.14 3.05 -31.95
N ALA A 326 0.84 2.25 -32.77
CA ALA A 326 0.59 0.82 -32.82
C ALA A 326 1.11 0.13 -31.55
N GLN A 327 0.79 -1.16 -31.40
CA GLN A 327 1.33 -1.96 -30.29
C GLN A 327 2.86 -1.87 -30.24
N ASP A 328 3.37 -1.67 -29.03
CA ASP A 328 4.77 -1.42 -28.67
C ASP A 328 5.38 -0.09 -29.15
N ASP A 329 4.64 0.74 -29.88
CA ASP A 329 5.11 2.07 -30.24
C ASP A 329 5.24 2.96 -29.02
N THR A 330 6.21 3.87 -29.09
CA THR A 330 6.48 4.86 -28.05
C THR A 330 6.60 6.23 -28.70
N CYS A 331 6.06 7.24 -28.03
CA CYS A 331 6.29 8.63 -28.36
C CYS A 331 6.55 9.44 -27.09
N GLN A 332 6.82 10.72 -27.26
CA GLN A 332 7.19 11.63 -26.17
C GLN A 332 6.69 13.05 -26.42
N LEU A 333 6.13 13.63 -25.36
CA LEU A 333 5.88 15.06 -25.23
C LEU A 333 7.02 15.71 -24.42
N THR A 334 7.55 16.82 -24.92
CA THR A 334 8.54 17.65 -24.21
C THR A 334 7.92 18.99 -23.86
N VAL A 335 7.78 19.28 -22.56
CA VAL A 335 7.08 20.44 -22.04
C VAL A 335 8.04 21.30 -21.22
N GLN A 336 8.12 22.58 -21.54
CA GLN A 336 8.82 23.57 -20.74
C GLN A 336 7.84 24.18 -19.72
N VAL A 337 8.30 24.33 -18.48
CA VAL A 337 7.47 24.81 -17.36
C VAL A 337 8.10 26.06 -16.77
N ASP A 338 7.36 27.17 -16.76
CA ASP A 338 7.64 28.35 -15.96
C ASP A 338 7.07 28.11 -14.55
N VAL A 339 7.96 27.94 -13.57
CA VAL A 339 7.56 27.50 -12.22
C VAL A 339 6.76 28.58 -11.48
N ALA A 340 7.06 29.86 -11.71
CA ALA A 340 6.34 30.96 -11.08
C ALA A 340 4.86 30.99 -11.53
N THR A 341 4.62 30.82 -12.83
CA THR A 341 3.28 30.82 -13.41
C THR A 341 2.53 29.51 -13.13
N ALA A 342 3.21 28.38 -13.25
CA ALA A 342 2.66 27.05 -12.95
C ALA A 342 2.15 26.96 -11.50
N THR A 343 2.86 27.59 -10.57
CA THR A 343 2.48 27.62 -9.15
C THR A 343 1.52 28.77 -8.79
N ALA A 344 1.16 29.65 -9.73
CA ALA A 344 0.28 30.78 -9.43
C ALA A 344 -1.21 30.39 -9.33
N SER A 345 -1.64 29.32 -10.01
CA SER A 345 -3.05 28.93 -10.07
C SER A 345 -3.40 27.42 -9.96
N PRO A 346 -2.80 26.61 -9.07
CA PRO A 346 -3.24 25.23 -8.86
C PRO A 346 -4.02 24.99 -7.56
N THR A 347 -4.74 23.86 -7.51
CA THR A 347 -5.31 23.27 -6.28
C THR A 347 -4.20 23.13 -5.23
N SER A 348 -4.26 23.93 -4.18
CA SER A 348 -3.30 23.88 -3.08
C SER A 348 -3.84 23.04 -1.94
N SER A 349 -3.14 21.96 -1.59
CA SER A 349 -3.33 21.29 -0.29
C SER A 349 -2.17 21.67 0.62
N SER A 350 -2.48 22.22 1.79
CA SER A 350 -1.49 22.51 2.83
C SER A 350 -1.73 21.62 4.03
N THR A 351 -0.69 20.92 4.48
CA THR A 351 -0.72 20.14 5.72
C THR A 351 0.28 20.76 6.68
N SER A 352 -0.16 21.05 7.91
CA SER A 352 0.71 21.52 8.97
C SER A 352 0.79 20.49 10.09
N THR A 353 2.00 20.14 10.51
CA THR A 353 2.25 19.26 11.65
C THR A 353 3.04 20.01 12.70
N THR A 354 2.59 19.97 13.94
CA THR A 354 3.26 20.63 15.06
C THR A 354 3.85 19.58 15.98
N SER A 355 5.16 19.67 16.22
CA SER A 355 5.89 18.84 17.18
C SER A 355 6.72 19.75 18.09
N GLY A 356 6.39 19.79 19.38
CA GLY A 356 7.01 20.73 20.31
C GLY A 356 6.71 22.19 19.93
N SER A 357 7.76 23.03 19.80
CA SER A 357 7.64 24.42 19.35
C SER A 357 7.63 24.57 17.83
N THR A 358 7.96 23.51 17.09
CA THR A 358 8.19 23.59 15.65
C THR A 358 6.92 23.21 14.90
N THR A 359 6.42 24.12 14.05
CA THR A 359 5.36 23.83 13.09
C THR A 359 5.97 23.69 11.71
N VAL A 360 5.80 22.52 11.10
CA VAL A 360 6.20 22.24 9.73
C VAL A 360 4.96 22.36 8.85
N THR A 361 4.98 23.27 7.88
CA THR A 361 3.93 23.44 6.88
C THR A 361 4.41 22.92 5.54
N THR A 362 3.69 21.97 4.96
CA THR A 362 3.92 21.48 3.60
C THR A 362 2.80 21.98 2.71
N THR A 363 3.12 22.67 1.63
CA THR A 363 2.17 23.12 0.60
C THR A 363 2.44 22.35 -0.68
N THR A 364 1.41 21.73 -1.26
CA THR A 364 1.48 21.08 -2.56
C THR A 364 0.67 21.87 -3.57
N LYS A 365 1.28 22.18 -4.71
CA LYS A 365 0.69 22.90 -5.83
C LYS A 365 0.74 22.00 -7.07
N ARG A 366 -0.43 21.58 -7.57
CA ARG A 366 -0.55 20.61 -8.68
C ARG A 366 -1.12 21.25 -9.95
N SER A 367 -0.41 21.10 -11.07
CA SER A 367 -0.91 21.42 -12.42
C SER A 367 -1.04 20.14 -13.23
N THR A 368 -2.06 20.06 -14.09
CA THR A 368 -2.36 18.85 -14.88
C THR A 368 -2.32 19.16 -16.36
N ILE A 369 -1.53 18.39 -17.10
CA ILE A 369 -1.62 18.30 -18.56
C ILE A 369 -2.64 17.20 -18.87
N THR A 370 -3.59 17.50 -19.74
CA THR A 370 -4.58 16.52 -20.19
C THR A 370 -4.28 16.13 -21.63
N VAL A 371 -4.08 14.84 -21.87
CA VAL A 371 -3.89 14.26 -23.20
C VAL A 371 -5.12 13.44 -23.53
N THR A 372 -5.82 13.79 -24.61
CA THR A 372 -6.99 13.04 -25.10
C THR A 372 -6.56 12.06 -26.17
N THR A 373 -7.04 10.82 -26.08
CA THR A 373 -6.82 9.78 -27.08
C THR A 373 -8.14 9.25 -27.60
N ASP A 374 -8.13 8.48 -28.68
CA ASP A 374 -9.28 7.71 -29.16
C ASP A 374 -9.27 6.25 -28.71
N HIS A 375 -8.39 5.86 -27.77
CA HIS A 375 -8.38 4.54 -27.16
C HIS A 375 -9.68 4.27 -26.41
N SER A 376 -10.20 3.04 -26.51
CA SER A 376 -11.52 2.67 -26.01
C SER A 376 -11.72 2.80 -24.50
N GLN A 377 -10.66 2.65 -23.71
CA GLN A 377 -10.69 2.80 -22.24
C GLN A 377 -9.96 4.08 -21.79
N SER A 378 -8.72 4.28 -22.22
CA SER A 378 -7.88 5.46 -21.90
C SER A 378 -8.13 6.72 -22.75
N SER A 379 -9.38 7.17 -22.83
CA SER A 379 -9.73 8.38 -23.61
C SER A 379 -9.12 9.68 -23.07
N GLU A 380 -8.78 9.74 -21.78
CA GLU A 380 -8.17 10.91 -21.14
C GLU A 380 -7.02 10.52 -20.19
N LEU A 381 -5.81 10.97 -20.50
CA LEU A 381 -4.62 10.77 -19.66
C LEU A 381 -4.31 12.06 -18.89
N LYS A 382 -4.32 11.98 -17.56
CA LYS A 382 -4.00 13.11 -16.67
C LYS A 382 -2.56 13.02 -16.19
N MET A 383 -1.71 13.91 -16.69
CA MET A 383 -0.29 14.00 -16.35
C MET A 383 -0.05 15.17 -15.40
N ASN A 384 0.10 14.87 -14.11
CA ASN A 384 0.22 15.83 -13.03
C ASN A 384 1.68 16.20 -12.76
N THR A 385 1.93 17.49 -12.57
CA THR A 385 3.18 18.03 -12.04
C THR A 385 2.88 18.72 -10.71
N SER A 386 3.47 18.21 -9.63
CA SER A 386 3.25 18.70 -8.27
C SER A 386 4.52 19.34 -7.70
N PHE A 387 4.41 20.61 -7.30
CA PHE A 387 5.46 21.34 -6.58
C PHE A 387 5.15 21.32 -5.09
N ILE A 388 6.07 20.78 -4.29
CA ILE A 388 5.94 20.60 -2.85
C ILE A 388 6.92 21.54 -2.16
N THR A 389 6.43 22.44 -1.32
CA THR A 389 7.27 23.32 -0.50
C THR A 389 7.05 23.04 0.98
N THR A 390 8.15 22.90 1.71
CA THR A 390 8.12 22.66 3.16
C THR A 390 8.79 23.82 3.89
N SER A 391 8.09 24.41 4.84
CA SER A 391 8.63 25.46 5.73
C SER A 391 8.48 25.04 7.18
N SER A 392 9.42 25.45 8.03
CA SER A 392 9.37 25.23 9.48
C SER A 392 9.40 26.57 10.21
N SER A 393 8.48 26.78 11.15
CA SER A 393 8.52 27.90 12.08
C SER A 393 8.70 27.38 13.51
N ASP A 394 9.60 28.01 14.26
CA ASP A 394 9.82 27.69 15.68
C ASP A 394 9.14 28.75 16.55
N THR A 395 8.26 28.29 17.44
CA THR A 395 7.56 29.14 18.41
C THR A 395 8.38 29.26 19.70
N THR A 396 9.68 29.54 19.60
CA THR A 396 10.45 29.95 20.78
C THR A 396 10.04 31.36 21.15
N THR A 397 9.15 31.48 22.14
CA THR A 397 8.87 32.75 22.79
C THR A 397 10.14 33.19 23.51
N THR A 398 10.94 34.06 22.89
CA THR A 398 12.01 34.80 23.57
C THR A 398 11.38 35.69 24.65
N THR A 399 11.30 35.17 25.87
CA THR A 399 11.23 36.01 27.07
C THR A 399 12.64 36.50 27.38
N SER A 400 13.01 37.65 26.82
CA SER A 400 14.03 38.51 27.43
C SER A 400 13.30 39.29 28.55
N THR A 401 13.66 39.28 29.83
CA THR A 401 14.97 39.32 30.48
C THR A 401 14.81 39.03 31.98
N LYS A 402 15.69 38.20 32.59
CA LYS A 402 16.55 38.54 33.75
C LYS A 402 17.22 37.30 34.37
N SER A 403 18.54 37.45 34.57
CA SER A 403 19.35 36.91 35.68
C SER A 403 19.92 35.47 35.61
N SER A 404 21.25 35.45 35.47
CA SER A 404 22.26 34.65 36.19
C SER A 404 22.39 33.13 36.01
N SER A 405 23.60 32.77 35.54
CA SER A 405 24.50 31.68 35.97
C SER A 405 24.13 30.21 35.74
N GLY A 406 25.08 29.47 35.14
CA GLY A 406 25.25 28.03 35.39
C GLY A 406 25.40 27.18 34.13
N ALA A 407 26.55 26.54 33.98
CA ALA A 407 26.88 25.60 32.90
C ALA A 407 26.12 24.27 33.00
N SER A 408 25.92 23.56 31.88
CA SER A 408 26.25 22.12 31.69
C SER A 408 25.62 21.54 30.41
N LEU A 409 26.33 20.58 29.83
CA LEU A 409 26.06 19.76 28.65
C LEU A 409 24.77 18.91 28.75
N GLY A 410 24.26 18.50 27.57
CA GLY A 410 23.38 17.33 27.43
C GLY A 410 22.97 17.07 25.99
N LEU A 411 23.66 16.13 25.32
CA LEU A 411 23.30 15.51 24.03
C LEU A 411 21.88 14.92 24.02
N GLY A 412 21.24 14.84 22.85
CA GLY A 412 20.11 13.92 22.63
C GLY A 412 19.41 14.02 21.27
N LEU A 413 19.81 13.13 20.35
CA LEU A 413 19.06 12.61 19.18
C LEU A 413 18.61 13.58 18.08
N PHE A 414 19.42 13.66 17.01
CA PHE A 414 18.95 13.87 15.63
C PHE A 414 19.36 12.65 14.79
N ALA A 415 18.36 11.94 14.28
CA ALA A 415 18.43 10.87 13.26
C ALA A 415 16.96 10.67 12.84
N ILE A 416 16.48 10.68 11.59
CA ILE A 416 16.97 10.52 10.22
C ILE A 416 15.90 11.23 9.35
N PHE A 417 16.22 12.13 8.42
CA PHE A 417 16.20 11.87 6.98
C PHE A 417 17.00 12.97 6.29
N ALA A 418 18.25 12.66 5.90
CA ALA A 418 18.98 13.38 4.86
C ALA A 418 20.27 12.63 4.53
N TYR A 419 20.27 11.86 3.43
CA TYR A 419 21.45 11.47 2.65
C TYR A 419 20.94 10.77 1.37
N MET A 420 21.41 11.02 0.15
CA MET A 420 22.47 11.90 -0.29
C MET A 420 22.42 12.09 -1.81
N SER A 421 22.55 13.33 -2.27
CA SER A 421 23.12 13.62 -3.59
C SER A 421 24.56 14.08 -3.41
N ARG A 422 25.53 13.31 -3.93
CA ARG A 422 26.85 13.83 -4.30
C ARG A 422 27.45 13.06 -5.48
N ARG A 423 27.45 13.72 -6.65
CA ARG A 423 28.43 13.51 -7.72
C ARG A 423 29.83 13.90 -7.23
N LYS A 424 30.88 13.13 -7.58
CA LYS A 424 31.87 13.47 -8.64
C LYS A 424 33.11 12.56 -8.67
N LYS A 425 33.46 12.23 -9.92
CA LYS A 425 34.79 12.23 -10.58
C LYS A 425 35.65 10.95 -10.62
N ALA A 426 35.95 10.63 -11.88
CA ALA A 426 36.98 9.78 -12.45
C ALA A 426 38.40 9.95 -11.88
N LEU A 427 39.18 8.88 -11.99
CA LEU A 427 40.61 8.90 -12.30
C LEU A 427 41.07 7.55 -12.87
N ASP A 428 41.69 7.60 -14.04
CA ASP A 428 42.49 6.56 -14.69
C ASP A 428 43.66 6.09 -13.81
N HIS A 429 43.99 4.79 -13.84
CA HIS A 429 45.25 4.24 -14.37
C HIS A 429 45.50 2.78 -13.93
N ALA A 430 46.12 2.05 -14.86
CA ALA A 430 46.66 0.68 -14.85
C ALA A 430 45.69 -0.45 -15.23
#